data_AF-A0A9D8NVQ8-F1
#
_entry.id   AF-A0A9D8NVQ8-F1
#
_cell.length_a   1.000
_cell.length_b   1.000
_cell.length_c   1.000
_cell.angle_alpha   90.00
_cell.angle_beta   90.00
_cell.angle_gamma   90.00
#
_symmetry.space_group_name_H-M   'P 1'
#
loop_
_entity.id
_entity.type
_entity.pdbx_description
1 polymer ?
#
loop_
_entity_poly.entity_id
_entity_poly.type
_entity_poly.pdbx_seq_one_letter_code
_entity_poly.pdbx_strand_id
1 'polypeptide(L)'
;ANEADARFIGYGAMMMESFVAIMAMVAATVLDPGVYFAINSPAGVVGADAAAAVAKISGWGFPVTVEQMNALAREMGETTLFARTGGAPSLAVGMASLFASAFGDTLLSLWYHFAIMFEALFILTTLDAGTRVARFMLQDLLGNYVPALGRTGWYPGVILTSGLVVTGWGWLLYTGVIDPLGGINSLWPLFGIANQMLAGIALCVATTIIVKSGKLRYAWVTGAPLVWLLIVTSSAAWQKLFSPELRIGFLAHARDLSDKLAAGALPAEQAAKALQLLFNDYLDAGLTALFIAVSWILAFETLRVCAAIVAKRPHPPSSESAHIPSRLVEDWVRD
;
A
#
# COMPACT_ATOMS: atom_id res chain seq x y z
N ALA A 1 11.31 27.93 14.87
CA ALA A 1 10.57 26.72 14.47
C ALA A 1 10.05 26.07 15.74
N ASN A 2 8.84 26.45 16.16
CA ASN A 2 8.07 25.73 17.19
C ASN A 2 7.04 24.81 16.50
N GLU A 3 6.34 23.98 17.27
CA GLU A 3 5.34 23.04 16.76
C GLU A 3 4.16 23.72 16.04
N ALA A 4 3.85 24.98 16.37
CA ALA A 4 2.82 25.78 15.71
C ALA A 4 3.21 26.25 14.30
N ASP A 5 4.50 26.17 13.93
CA ASP A 5 4.97 26.47 12.57
C ASP A 5 4.75 25.28 11.59
N ALA A 6 4.31 24.11 12.09
CA ALA A 6 3.98 22.96 11.26
C ALA A 6 2.68 23.21 10.48
N ARG A 7 2.74 23.12 9.15
CA ARG A 7 1.56 23.32 8.29
C ARG A 7 0.48 22.28 8.63
N PHE A 8 -0.76 22.77 8.80
CA PHE A 8 -1.96 21.99 9.13
C PHE A 8 -2.16 20.75 8.24
N ILE A 9 -1.68 20.81 7.00
CA ILE A 9 -1.76 19.76 5.99
C ILE A 9 -1.00 18.48 6.41
N GLY A 10 0.05 18.57 7.24
CA GLY A 10 0.83 17.39 7.66
C GLY A 10 0.15 16.58 8.77
N TYR A 11 0.11 17.14 9.98
CA TYR A 11 -0.41 16.43 11.17
C TYR A 11 -1.94 16.28 11.16
N GLY A 12 -2.68 17.30 10.72
CA GLY A 12 -4.14 17.28 10.69
C GLY A 12 -4.71 16.26 9.71
N ALA A 13 -4.10 16.13 8.53
CA ALA A 13 -4.52 15.16 7.52
C ALA A 13 -4.29 13.70 7.98
N MET A 14 -3.15 13.40 8.62
CA MET A 14 -2.88 12.06 9.14
C MET A 14 -3.85 11.63 10.26
N MET A 15 -4.31 12.58 11.09
CA MET A 15 -5.37 12.29 12.07
C MET A 15 -6.71 11.98 11.40
N MET A 16 -7.06 12.70 10.32
CA MET A 16 -8.26 12.42 9.54
C MET A 16 -8.19 11.04 8.85
N GLU A 17 -7.04 10.65 8.30
CA GLU A 17 -6.82 9.30 7.75
C GLU A 17 -7.01 8.21 8.82
N SER A 18 -6.48 8.44 10.03
CA SER A 18 -6.66 7.53 11.16
C SER A 18 -8.12 7.39 11.58
N PHE A 19 -8.90 8.47 11.51
CA PHE A 19 -10.33 8.45 11.77
C PHE A 19 -11.10 7.61 10.74
N VAL A 20 -10.77 7.73 9.45
CA VAL A 20 -11.37 6.88 8.39
C VAL A 20 -11.07 5.41 8.65
N ALA A 21 -9.85 5.06 9.07
CA ALA A 21 -9.50 3.68 9.43
C ALA A 21 -10.36 3.14 10.59
N ILE A 22 -10.63 3.97 11.61
CA ILE A 22 -11.52 3.60 12.72
C ILE A 22 -12.96 3.38 12.20
N MET A 23 -13.47 4.28 11.37
CA MET A 23 -14.79 4.15 10.74
C MET A 23 -14.91 2.87 9.91
N ALA A 24 -13.86 2.51 9.17
CA ALA A 24 -13.82 1.27 8.40
C ALA A 24 -13.85 0.02 9.28
N MET A 25 -13.15 0.04 10.42
CA MET A 25 -13.25 -1.06 11.40
C MET A 25 -14.66 -1.16 11.98
N VAL A 26 -15.26 -0.04 12.39
CA VAL A 26 -16.63 -0.03 12.92
C VAL A 26 -17.61 -0.58 11.88
N ALA A 27 -17.56 -0.09 10.65
CA ALA A 27 -18.41 -0.57 9.55
C ALA A 27 -18.23 -2.08 9.30
N ALA A 28 -16.99 -2.59 9.34
CA ALA A 28 -16.73 -4.02 9.20
C ALA A 28 -17.28 -4.85 10.37
N THR A 29 -17.21 -4.35 11.61
CA THR A 29 -17.74 -5.07 12.79
C THR A 29 -19.25 -5.05 12.91
N VAL A 30 -19.94 -4.15 12.21
CA VAL A 30 -21.41 -4.06 12.20
C VAL A 30 -22.02 -5.06 11.21
N LEU A 31 -21.27 -5.49 10.19
CA LEU A 31 -21.72 -6.51 9.25
C LEU A 31 -21.78 -7.88 9.92
N ASP A 32 -22.82 -8.65 9.58
CA ASP A 32 -22.85 -10.08 9.91
C ASP A 32 -21.59 -10.76 9.34
N PRO A 33 -20.86 -11.56 10.13
CA PRO A 33 -19.62 -12.18 9.67
C PRO A 33 -19.78 -12.98 8.38
N GLY A 34 -20.91 -13.68 8.22
CA GLY A 34 -21.21 -14.43 6.99
C GLY A 34 -21.34 -13.53 5.75
N VAL A 35 -21.96 -12.36 5.89
CA VAL A 35 -22.06 -11.34 4.82
C VAL A 35 -20.69 -10.74 4.53
N TYR A 36 -19.93 -10.39 5.57
CA TYR A 36 -18.56 -9.89 5.41
C TYR A 36 -17.67 -10.87 4.64
N PHE A 37 -17.71 -12.16 4.99
CA PHE A 37 -16.94 -13.18 4.27
C PHE A 37 -17.47 -13.42 2.84
N ALA A 38 -18.78 -13.32 2.60
CA ALA A 38 -19.34 -13.45 1.26
C ALA A 38 -18.89 -12.32 0.31
N ILE A 39 -18.72 -11.11 0.84
CA ILE A 39 -18.20 -9.96 0.10
C ILE A 39 -16.70 -10.10 -0.15
N ASN A 40 -15.92 -10.40 0.90
CA ASN A 40 -14.45 -10.29 0.86
C ASN A 40 -13.70 -11.55 0.43
N SER A 41 -14.37 -12.70 0.36
CA SER A 41 -13.68 -13.94 -0.03
C SER A 41 -13.65 -14.09 -1.56
N PRO A 42 -12.47 -14.26 -2.18
CA PRO A 42 -12.36 -14.38 -3.62
C PRO A 42 -12.97 -15.69 -4.12
N ALA A 43 -13.48 -15.69 -5.36
CA ALA A 43 -14.09 -16.86 -5.99
C ALA A 43 -13.14 -18.07 -6.06
N GLY A 44 -11.82 -17.86 -6.15
CA GLY A 44 -10.84 -18.94 -6.07
C GLY A 44 -10.81 -19.69 -4.73
N VAL A 45 -11.28 -19.05 -3.65
CA VAL A 45 -11.37 -19.64 -2.31
C VAL A 45 -12.77 -20.19 -2.04
N VAL A 46 -13.82 -19.43 -2.31
CA VAL A 46 -15.21 -19.82 -1.93
C VAL A 46 -15.99 -20.52 -3.03
N GLY A 47 -15.53 -20.45 -4.29
CA GLY A 47 -16.25 -20.91 -5.47
C GLY A 47 -16.87 -19.76 -6.25
N ALA A 48 -17.04 -19.94 -7.56
CA ALA A 48 -17.65 -18.94 -8.43
C ALA A 48 -19.19 -18.87 -8.30
N ASP A 49 -19.82 -19.99 -7.94
CA ASP A 49 -21.27 -20.09 -7.75
C ASP A 49 -21.68 -19.62 -6.35
N ALA A 50 -22.75 -18.82 -6.27
CA ALA A 50 -23.26 -18.29 -5.00
C ALA A 50 -23.60 -19.40 -3.98
N ALA A 51 -24.16 -20.53 -4.43
CA ALA A 51 -24.48 -21.66 -3.58
C ALA A 51 -23.23 -22.34 -3.01
N ALA A 52 -22.17 -22.49 -3.82
CA ALA A 52 -20.90 -23.06 -3.38
C ALA A 52 -20.22 -22.12 -2.36
N ALA A 53 -20.24 -20.81 -2.62
CA ALA A 53 -19.69 -19.81 -1.74
C ALA A 53 -20.38 -19.81 -0.37
N VAL A 54 -21.71 -19.77 -0.36
CA VAL A 54 -22.53 -19.82 0.86
C VAL A 54 -22.29 -21.11 1.66
N ALA A 55 -22.26 -22.27 1.00
CA ALA A 55 -22.01 -23.54 1.66
C ALA A 55 -20.64 -23.57 2.34
N LYS A 56 -19.61 -23.03 1.67
CA LYS A 56 -18.25 -22.99 2.20
C LYS A 56 -18.11 -22.01 3.37
N ILE A 57 -18.68 -20.81 3.25
CA ILE A 57 -18.66 -19.79 4.31
C ILE A 57 -19.46 -20.24 5.53
N SER A 58 -20.65 -20.82 5.32
CA SER A 58 -21.44 -21.42 6.41
C SER A 58 -20.69 -22.57 7.08
N GLY A 59 -19.92 -23.35 6.31
CA GLY A 59 -19.01 -24.38 6.82
C GLY A 59 -17.87 -23.84 7.70
N TRP A 60 -17.53 -22.55 7.61
CA TRP A 60 -16.59 -21.89 8.53
C TRP A 60 -17.21 -21.49 9.87
N GLY A 61 -18.52 -21.75 10.06
CA GLY A 61 -19.27 -21.36 11.25
C GLY A 61 -19.94 -19.99 11.14
N PHE A 62 -19.93 -19.38 9.95
CA PHE A 62 -20.55 -18.09 9.67
C PHE A 62 -21.77 -18.27 8.75
N PRO A 63 -22.97 -18.48 9.30
CA PRO A 63 -24.15 -18.74 8.49
C PRO A 63 -24.46 -17.53 7.60
N VAL A 64 -24.73 -17.80 6.33
CA VAL A 64 -25.15 -16.83 5.32
C VAL A 64 -26.05 -17.55 4.32
N THR A 65 -26.97 -16.85 3.65
CA THR A 65 -27.81 -17.45 2.60
C THR A 65 -27.70 -16.69 1.29
N VAL A 66 -28.02 -17.39 0.19
CA VAL A 66 -28.07 -16.77 -1.14
C VAL A 66 -29.17 -15.72 -1.19
N GLU A 67 -30.31 -15.98 -0.55
CA GLU A 67 -31.44 -15.06 -0.46
C GLU A 67 -31.06 -13.77 0.26
N GLN A 68 -30.34 -13.87 1.38
CA GLN A 68 -29.87 -12.71 2.15
C GLN A 68 -28.94 -11.84 1.29
N MET A 69 -27.96 -12.46 0.62
CA MET A 69 -27.02 -11.73 -0.24
C MET A 69 -27.71 -11.11 -1.47
N ASN A 70 -28.72 -11.77 -2.04
CA ASN A 70 -29.50 -11.24 -3.15
C ASN A 70 -30.46 -10.11 -2.74
N ALA A 71 -30.99 -10.16 -1.51
CA ALA A 71 -31.75 -9.04 -0.95
C ALA A 71 -30.85 -7.82 -0.74
N LEU A 72 -29.70 -8.03 -0.10
CA LEU A 72 -28.71 -6.97 0.14
C LEU A 72 -28.20 -6.35 -1.17
N ALA A 73 -27.88 -7.16 -2.18
CA ALA A 73 -27.47 -6.65 -3.49
C ALA A 73 -28.54 -5.75 -4.12
N ARG A 74 -29.82 -6.15 -4.06
CA ARG A 74 -30.94 -5.33 -4.58
C ARG A 74 -31.13 -4.03 -3.82
N GLU A 75 -31.01 -4.06 -2.49
CA GLU A 75 -31.10 -2.85 -1.65
C GLU A 75 -29.97 -1.85 -1.95
N MET A 76 -28.78 -2.36 -2.26
CA MET A 76 -27.63 -1.54 -2.64
C MET A 76 -27.67 -1.09 -4.12
N GLY A 77 -28.52 -1.69 -4.96
CA GLY A 77 -28.60 -1.40 -6.40
C GLY A 77 -27.57 -2.15 -7.26
N GLU A 78 -27.02 -3.25 -6.75
CA GLU A 78 -26.00 -4.07 -7.41
C GLU A 78 -26.56 -5.39 -7.92
N THR A 79 -25.93 -5.94 -8.98
CA THR A 79 -26.29 -7.26 -9.50
C THR A 79 -25.86 -8.39 -8.57
N THR A 80 -24.71 -8.23 -7.90
CA THR A 80 -24.16 -9.17 -6.93
C THR A 80 -23.15 -8.49 -6.02
N LEU A 81 -23.11 -8.93 -4.76
CA LEU A 81 -22.12 -8.53 -3.76
C LEU A 81 -21.10 -9.65 -3.46
N PHE A 82 -21.23 -10.82 -4.07
CA PHE A 82 -20.28 -11.92 -3.87
C PHE A 82 -18.91 -11.60 -4.48
N ALA A 83 -17.85 -11.99 -3.77
CA ALA A 83 -16.46 -11.92 -4.22
C ALA A 83 -16.01 -10.53 -4.72
N ARG A 84 -16.64 -9.45 -4.23
CA ARG A 84 -16.15 -8.08 -4.40
C ARG A 84 -15.06 -7.81 -3.37
N THR A 85 -13.94 -8.49 -3.54
CA THR A 85 -12.83 -8.46 -2.58
C THR A 85 -12.27 -7.06 -2.43
N GLY A 86 -12.19 -6.57 -1.20
CA GLY A 86 -11.64 -5.26 -0.87
C GLY A 86 -12.36 -4.61 0.30
N GLY A 87 -11.66 -3.73 1.03
CA GLY A 87 -12.28 -2.98 2.13
C GLY A 87 -13.41 -2.05 1.69
N ALA A 88 -13.34 -1.62 0.42
CA ALA A 88 -14.25 -0.69 -0.26
C ALA A 88 -15.75 -1.11 -0.20
N PRO A 89 -16.18 -2.24 -0.81
CA PRO A 89 -17.56 -2.71 -0.71
C PRO A 89 -18.02 -2.94 0.73
N SER A 90 -17.15 -3.45 1.60
CA SER A 90 -17.50 -3.73 2.99
C SER A 90 -17.77 -2.46 3.79
N LEU A 91 -16.95 -1.42 3.59
CA LEU A 91 -17.17 -0.10 4.15
C LEU A 91 -18.49 0.48 3.64
N ALA A 92 -18.73 0.42 2.33
CA ALA A 92 -19.94 0.96 1.72
C ALA A 92 -21.21 0.27 2.25
N VAL A 93 -21.24 -1.06 2.29
CA VAL A 93 -22.37 -1.83 2.82
C VAL A 93 -22.53 -1.58 4.33
N GLY A 94 -21.45 -1.60 5.12
CA GLY A 94 -21.51 -1.39 6.56
C GLY A 94 -21.99 0.03 6.93
N MET A 95 -21.50 1.04 6.21
CA MET A 95 -21.96 2.43 6.39
C MET A 95 -23.41 2.60 5.94
N ALA A 96 -23.81 1.98 4.83
CA ALA A 96 -25.21 1.99 4.39
C ALA A 96 -26.13 1.39 5.47
N SER A 97 -25.79 0.21 6.00
CA SER A 97 -26.56 -0.41 7.10
C SER A 97 -26.62 0.45 8.36
N LEU A 98 -25.51 1.10 8.74
CA LEU A 98 -25.48 2.03 9.87
C LEU A 98 -26.41 3.24 9.64
N PHE A 99 -26.34 3.88 8.48
CA PHE A 99 -27.17 5.04 8.17
C PHE A 99 -28.65 4.68 8.02
N ALA A 100 -28.97 3.50 7.49
CA ALA A 100 -30.34 3.01 7.43
C ALA A 100 -30.96 2.89 8.83
N SER A 101 -30.20 2.31 9.76
CA SER A 101 -30.65 2.15 11.15
C SER A 101 -30.89 3.48 11.87
N ALA A 102 -30.17 4.54 11.48
CA ALA A 102 -30.23 5.86 12.11
C ALA A 102 -31.20 6.85 11.42
N PHE A 103 -31.35 6.77 10.08
CA PHE A 103 -32.07 7.77 9.28
C PHE A 103 -33.16 7.18 8.34
N GLY A 104 -33.37 5.86 8.35
CA GLY A 104 -34.39 5.15 7.58
C GLY A 104 -33.93 4.64 6.21
N ASP A 105 -34.62 3.63 5.70
CA ASP A 105 -34.25 2.83 4.49
C ASP A 105 -34.16 3.65 3.19
N THR A 106 -34.78 4.83 3.13
CA THR A 106 -34.86 5.65 1.92
C THR A 106 -33.51 6.21 1.45
N LEU A 107 -32.49 6.24 2.33
CA LEU A 107 -31.16 6.78 2.02
C LEU A 107 -30.10 5.70 1.77
N LEU A 108 -30.43 4.41 1.91
CA LEU A 108 -29.49 3.29 1.76
C LEU A 108 -28.74 3.31 0.43
N SER A 109 -29.48 3.34 -0.67
CA SER A 109 -28.91 3.33 -2.02
C SER A 109 -28.10 4.59 -2.32
N LEU A 110 -28.55 5.76 -1.82
CA LEU A 110 -27.83 7.03 -1.94
C LEU A 110 -26.47 6.96 -1.23
N TRP A 111 -26.46 6.45 0.02
CA TRP A 111 -25.24 6.33 0.81
C TRP A 111 -24.25 5.31 0.27
N TYR A 112 -24.73 4.16 -0.22
CA TYR A 112 -23.88 3.16 -0.86
C TYR A 112 -23.17 3.73 -2.09
N HIS A 113 -23.89 4.38 -3.01
CA HIS A 113 -23.29 5.00 -4.19
C HIS A 113 -22.39 6.18 -3.84
N PHE A 114 -22.78 6.99 -2.85
CA PHE A 114 -21.94 8.06 -2.35
C PHE A 114 -20.61 7.53 -1.80
N ALA A 115 -20.64 6.46 -0.99
CA ALA A 115 -19.44 5.86 -0.41
C ALA A 115 -18.50 5.31 -1.49
N ILE A 116 -19.03 4.54 -2.46
CA ILE A 116 -18.22 3.98 -3.55
C ILE A 116 -17.67 5.08 -4.47
N MET A 117 -18.46 6.10 -4.81
CA MET A 117 -17.98 7.21 -5.63
C MET A 117 -16.93 8.04 -4.90
N PHE A 118 -17.14 8.34 -3.62
CA PHE A 118 -16.18 9.06 -2.79
C PHE A 118 -14.85 8.32 -2.74
N GLU A 119 -14.88 7.01 -2.51
CA GLU A 119 -13.68 6.18 -2.50
C GLU A 119 -13.01 6.12 -3.89
N ALA A 120 -13.78 5.96 -4.96
CA ALA A 120 -13.23 5.98 -6.32
C ALA A 120 -12.54 7.30 -6.64
N LEU A 121 -13.12 8.44 -6.24
CA LEU A 121 -12.52 9.76 -6.41
C LEU A 121 -11.23 9.91 -5.58
N PHE A 122 -11.22 9.37 -4.36
CA PHE A 122 -10.03 9.35 -3.51
C PHE A 122 -8.90 8.51 -4.14
N ILE A 123 -9.22 7.30 -4.61
CA ILE A 123 -8.26 6.43 -5.31
C ILE A 123 -7.74 7.11 -6.57
N LEU A 124 -8.61 7.72 -7.38
CA LEU A 124 -8.22 8.39 -8.62
C LEU A 124 -7.31 9.60 -8.34
N THR A 125 -7.58 10.35 -7.27
CA THR A 125 -6.74 11.46 -6.83
C THR A 125 -5.35 10.97 -6.43
N THR A 126 -5.29 9.89 -5.65
CA THR A 126 -4.03 9.25 -5.24
C THR A 126 -3.27 8.70 -6.45
N LEU A 127 -3.96 8.08 -7.40
CA LEU A 127 -3.36 7.57 -8.64
C LEU A 127 -2.83 8.71 -9.54
N ASP A 128 -3.53 9.85 -9.66
CA ASP A 128 -3.04 11.00 -10.42
C ASP A 128 -1.78 11.59 -9.78
N ALA A 129 -1.82 11.86 -8.46
CA ALA A 129 -0.67 12.36 -7.73
C ALA A 129 0.50 11.38 -7.78
N GLY A 130 0.24 10.08 -7.58
CA GLY A 130 1.23 9.01 -7.65
C GLY A 130 1.87 8.87 -9.03
N THR A 131 1.07 8.90 -10.09
CA THR A 131 1.55 8.85 -11.49
C THR A 131 2.44 10.06 -11.80
N ARG A 132 2.08 11.24 -11.30
CA ARG A 132 2.87 12.45 -11.46
C ARG A 132 4.23 12.35 -10.76
N VAL A 133 4.24 11.90 -9.52
CA VAL A 133 5.48 11.70 -8.74
C VAL A 133 6.34 10.61 -9.36
N ALA A 134 5.76 9.46 -9.71
CA ALA A 134 6.47 8.35 -10.34
C ALA A 134 7.13 8.76 -11.66
N ARG A 135 6.44 9.57 -12.47
CA ARG A 135 7.03 10.15 -13.68
C ARG A 135 8.24 11.01 -13.36
N PHE A 136 8.15 11.91 -12.39
CA PHE A 136 9.29 12.75 -12.00
C PHE A 136 10.47 11.92 -11.48
N MET A 137 10.20 10.91 -10.64
CA MET A 137 11.24 10.00 -10.15
C MET A 137 11.89 9.19 -11.27
N LEU A 138 11.11 8.72 -12.25
CA LEU A 138 11.63 8.00 -13.42
C LEU A 138 12.47 8.92 -14.32
N GLN A 139 12.03 10.16 -14.54
CA GLN A 139 12.79 11.16 -15.29
C GLN A 139 14.12 11.49 -14.60
N ASP A 140 14.12 11.66 -13.28
CA ASP A 140 15.34 11.91 -12.51
C ASP A 140 16.30 10.72 -12.56
N LEU A 141 15.79 9.49 -12.42
CA LEU A 141 16.58 8.27 -12.52
C LEU A 141 17.23 8.12 -13.92
N LEU A 142 16.43 8.28 -14.97
CA LEU A 142 16.90 8.17 -16.35
C LEU A 142 17.79 9.36 -16.75
N GLY A 143 17.60 10.52 -16.12
CA GLY A 143 18.42 11.72 -16.31
C GLY A 143 19.90 11.51 -15.96
N ASN A 144 20.20 10.58 -15.04
CA ASN A 144 21.58 10.21 -14.69
C ASN A 144 22.30 9.48 -15.83
N TYR A 145 21.57 8.78 -16.70
CA TYR A 145 22.15 8.04 -17.84
C TYR A 145 22.03 8.84 -19.14
N VAL A 146 20.90 9.51 -19.34
CA VAL A 146 20.60 10.31 -20.53
C VAL A 146 20.21 11.72 -20.09
N PRO A 147 21.13 12.71 -20.17
CA PRO A 147 20.89 14.07 -19.69
C PRO A 147 19.68 14.79 -20.33
N ALA A 148 19.23 14.33 -21.52
CA ALA A 148 18.02 14.85 -22.16
C ALA A 148 16.73 14.46 -21.43
N LEU A 149 16.69 13.29 -20.77
CA LEU A 149 15.51 12.79 -20.05
C LEU A 149 15.30 13.46 -18.69
N GLY A 150 16.36 14.03 -18.10
CA GLY A 150 16.28 14.85 -16.89
C GLY A 150 15.70 16.25 -17.12
N ARG A 151 15.44 16.64 -18.38
CA ARG A 151 14.82 17.94 -18.70
C ARG A 151 13.30 17.82 -18.57
N THR A 152 12.75 18.31 -17.47
CA THR A 152 11.30 18.25 -17.16
C THR A 152 10.40 18.95 -18.18
N GLY A 153 10.94 19.87 -18.98
CA GLY A 153 10.23 20.56 -20.07
C GLY A 153 10.31 19.86 -21.45
N TRP A 154 11.03 18.75 -21.58
CA TRP A 154 11.18 18.07 -22.88
C TRP A 154 10.00 17.13 -23.14
N TYR A 155 9.05 17.58 -23.97
CA TYR A 155 7.80 16.86 -24.27
C TYR A 155 7.98 15.38 -24.67
N PRO A 156 8.92 14.99 -25.54
CA PRO A 156 9.15 13.58 -25.85
C PRO A 156 9.53 12.75 -24.62
N GLY A 157 10.39 13.28 -23.74
CA GLY A 157 10.77 12.63 -22.49
C GLY A 157 9.60 12.51 -21.51
N VAL A 158 8.75 13.55 -21.44
CA VAL A 158 7.53 13.54 -20.61
C VAL A 158 6.54 12.50 -21.12
N ILE A 159 6.29 12.42 -22.43
CA ILE A 159 5.35 11.45 -23.02
C ILE A 159 5.87 10.03 -22.82
N LEU A 160 7.15 9.78 -23.07
CA LEU A 160 7.76 8.47 -22.90
C LEU A 160 7.70 7.99 -21.44
N THR A 161 8.13 8.83 -20.49
CA THR A 161 8.10 8.46 -19.07
C THR A 161 6.68 8.36 -18.51
N SER A 162 5.75 9.22 -18.94
CA SER A 162 4.32 9.07 -18.63
C SER A 162 3.76 7.74 -19.16
N GLY A 163 4.07 7.42 -20.42
CA GLY A 163 3.65 6.18 -21.07
C GLY A 163 4.13 4.96 -20.31
N LEU A 164 5.41 4.91 -19.95
CA LEU A 164 5.99 3.81 -19.17
C LEU A 164 5.31 3.65 -17.81
N VAL A 165 5.10 4.74 -17.08
CA VAL A 165 4.45 4.70 -15.76
C VAL A 165 2.99 4.25 -15.87
N VAL A 166 2.22 4.82 -16.81
CA VAL A 166 0.80 4.46 -17.02
C VAL A 166 0.66 3.02 -17.52
N THR A 167 1.55 2.56 -18.41
CA THR A 167 1.60 1.15 -18.83
C THR A 167 1.95 0.25 -17.64
N GLY A 168 2.85 0.66 -16.75
CA GLY A 168 3.15 -0.05 -15.51
C GLY A 168 1.91 -0.19 -14.60
N TRP A 169 1.18 0.90 -14.37
CA TRP A 169 -0.09 0.86 -13.62
C TRP A 169 -1.13 -0.03 -14.31
N GLY A 170 -1.28 0.09 -15.63
CA GLY A 170 -2.20 -0.73 -16.41
C GLY A 170 -1.85 -2.21 -16.36
N TRP A 171 -0.56 -2.55 -16.37
CA TRP A 171 -0.10 -3.93 -16.21
C TRP A 171 -0.36 -4.47 -14.80
N LEU A 172 -0.15 -3.67 -13.75
CA LEU A 172 -0.51 -4.04 -12.38
C LEU A 172 -2.03 -4.24 -12.22
N LEU A 173 -2.85 -3.41 -12.85
CA LEU A 173 -4.31 -3.58 -12.86
C LEU A 173 -4.71 -4.87 -13.58
N TYR A 174 -4.14 -5.11 -14.77
CA TYR A 174 -4.40 -6.31 -15.56
C TYR A 174 -4.04 -7.59 -14.81
N THR A 175 -2.86 -7.62 -14.18
CA THR A 175 -2.41 -8.76 -13.36
C THR A 175 -3.31 -8.96 -12.15
N GLY A 176 -3.72 -7.88 -11.47
CA GLY A 176 -4.66 -7.95 -10.34
C GLY A 176 -6.05 -8.48 -10.71
N VAL A 177 -6.58 -8.14 -11.89
CA VAL A 177 -7.91 -8.60 -12.35
C VAL A 177 -7.91 -10.08 -12.74
N ILE A 178 -6.81 -10.58 -13.30
CA ILE A 178 -6.71 -11.98 -13.76
C ILE A 178 -6.30 -12.92 -12.62
N ASP A 179 -5.72 -12.39 -11.54
CA ASP A 179 -5.33 -13.19 -10.38
C ASP A 179 -6.56 -13.86 -9.72
N PRO A 180 -6.62 -15.21 -9.67
CA PRO A 180 -7.75 -15.94 -9.07
C PRO A 180 -7.91 -15.71 -7.56
N LEU A 181 -6.89 -15.19 -6.88
CA LEU A 181 -6.91 -14.82 -5.47
C LEU A 181 -7.30 -13.35 -5.24
N GLY A 182 -7.70 -12.63 -6.29
CA GLY A 182 -8.26 -11.28 -6.22
C GLY A 182 -7.23 -10.15 -6.22
N GLY A 183 -5.98 -10.40 -6.66
CA GLY A 183 -4.89 -9.42 -6.85
C GLY A 183 -4.36 -8.76 -5.57
N ILE A 184 -5.21 -8.56 -4.57
CA ILE A 184 -4.88 -8.01 -3.25
C ILE A 184 -3.94 -8.97 -2.52
N ASN A 185 -4.20 -10.28 -2.58
CA ASN A 185 -3.43 -11.26 -1.80
C ASN A 185 -1.96 -11.37 -2.23
N SER A 186 -1.67 -11.18 -3.52
CA SER A 186 -0.30 -11.16 -4.06
C SER A 186 0.40 -9.82 -3.79
N LEU A 187 -0.30 -8.69 -3.89
CA LEU A 187 0.30 -7.37 -3.66
C LEU A 187 0.38 -6.97 -2.16
N TRP A 188 -0.39 -7.61 -1.28
CA TRP A 188 -0.46 -7.26 0.14
C TRP A 188 0.90 -7.38 0.87
N PRO A 189 1.66 -8.47 0.69
CA PRO A 189 3.01 -8.58 1.26
C PRO A 189 3.94 -7.47 0.76
N LEU A 190 3.88 -7.11 -0.52
CA LEU A 190 4.70 -6.04 -1.11
C LEU A 190 4.36 -4.68 -0.51
N PHE A 191 3.08 -4.37 -0.33
CA PHE A 191 2.63 -3.11 0.26
C PHE A 191 3.19 -2.91 1.67
N GLY A 192 3.13 -3.96 2.50
CA GLY A 192 3.69 -3.94 3.84
C GLY A 192 5.19 -3.63 3.82
N ILE A 193 5.96 -4.35 3.00
CA ILE A 193 7.42 -4.20 2.94
C ILE A 193 7.81 -2.82 2.37
N ALA A 194 7.14 -2.36 1.32
CA ALA A 194 7.40 -1.06 0.70
C ALA A 194 7.15 0.12 1.66
N ASN A 195 6.07 0.06 2.45
CA ASN A 195 5.78 1.08 3.46
C ASN A 195 6.83 1.13 4.56
N GLN A 196 7.27 -0.03 5.04
CA GLN A 196 8.34 -0.08 6.03
C GLN A 196 9.65 0.45 5.43
N MET A 197 9.96 0.13 4.17
CA MET A 197 11.12 0.70 3.48
C MET A 197 11.03 2.23 3.44
N LEU A 198 9.91 2.82 3.03
CA LEU A 198 9.74 4.27 2.96
C LEU A 198 9.91 4.93 4.34
N ALA A 199 9.34 4.33 5.39
CA ALA A 199 9.53 4.77 6.77
C ALA A 199 11.01 4.69 7.19
N GLY A 200 11.71 3.62 6.82
CA GLY A 200 13.16 3.49 7.02
C GLY A 200 13.96 4.59 6.32
N ILE A 201 13.62 4.91 5.06
CA ILE A 201 14.24 6.01 4.32
C ILE A 201 14.01 7.35 5.03
N ALA A 202 12.76 7.63 5.43
CA ALA A 202 12.41 8.85 6.15
C ALA A 202 13.18 8.98 7.48
N LEU A 203 13.29 7.90 8.25
CA LEU A 203 14.03 7.88 9.51
C LEU A 203 15.54 8.02 9.31
N CYS A 204 16.10 7.43 8.24
CA CYS A 204 17.50 7.61 7.84
C CYS A 204 17.80 9.08 7.52
N VAL A 205 16.96 9.73 6.70
CA VAL A 205 17.09 11.14 6.35
C VAL A 205 16.94 12.02 7.59
N ALA A 206 15.90 11.80 8.40
CA ALA A 206 15.66 12.56 9.63
C ALA A 206 16.83 12.43 10.62
N THR A 207 17.38 11.22 10.79
CA THR A 207 18.56 10.98 11.64
C THR A 207 19.77 11.75 11.10
N THR A 208 20.01 11.71 9.78
CA THR A 208 21.11 12.44 9.15
C THR A 208 20.98 13.95 9.36
N ILE A 209 19.77 14.50 9.22
CA ILE A 209 19.48 15.93 9.43
C ILE A 209 19.76 16.35 10.88
N ILE A 210 19.30 15.57 11.87
CA ILE A 210 19.54 15.85 13.29
C ILE A 210 21.04 15.88 13.61
N VAL A 211 21.80 14.92 13.06
CA VAL A 211 23.25 14.85 13.25
C VAL A 211 23.95 16.02 12.56
N LYS A 212 23.57 16.36 11.32
CA LYS A 212 24.08 17.55 10.60
C LYS A 212 23.78 18.87 11.31
N SER A 213 22.64 18.96 11.99
CA SER A 213 22.24 20.13 12.78
C SER A 213 23.00 20.30 14.10
N GLY A 214 24.01 19.47 14.38
CA GLY A 214 24.78 19.49 15.64
C GLY A 214 23.99 18.99 16.86
N LYS A 215 22.80 18.43 16.66
CA LYS A 215 21.87 18.00 17.73
C LYS A 215 22.02 16.51 18.05
N LEU A 216 23.27 16.02 18.16
CA LEU A 216 23.57 14.59 18.34
C LEU A 216 22.81 13.95 19.51
N ARG A 217 22.62 14.69 20.61
CA ARG A 217 21.87 14.23 21.80
C ARG A 217 20.42 13.82 21.51
N TYR A 218 19.83 14.27 20.40
CA TYR A 218 18.47 13.94 19.99
C TYR A 218 18.42 12.91 18.85
N ALA A 219 19.57 12.46 18.33
CA ALA A 219 19.62 11.50 17.23
C ALA A 219 18.99 10.14 17.58
N TRP A 220 18.94 9.78 18.87
CA TRP A 220 18.29 8.56 19.33
C TRP A 220 16.77 8.57 19.09
N VAL A 221 16.13 9.74 19.02
CA VAL A 221 14.67 9.87 18.82
C VAL A 221 14.26 9.28 17.47
N THR A 222 15.07 9.46 16.44
CA THR A 222 14.84 8.87 15.11
C THR A 222 15.64 7.58 14.91
N GLY A 223 16.81 7.46 15.53
CA GLY A 223 17.70 6.30 15.42
C GLY A 223 17.15 5.04 16.08
N ALA A 224 16.51 5.13 17.26
CA ALA A 224 15.95 3.96 17.92
C ALA A 224 14.77 3.35 17.15
N PRO A 225 13.77 4.13 16.68
CA PRO A 225 12.75 3.63 15.76
C PRO A 225 13.33 3.06 14.46
N LEU A 226 14.38 3.68 13.90
CA LEU A 226 15.06 3.18 12.70
C LEU A 226 15.64 1.78 12.91
N VAL A 227 16.39 1.57 14.01
CA VAL A 227 16.99 0.28 14.33
C VAL A 227 15.91 -0.78 14.54
N TRP A 228 14.85 -0.45 15.30
CA TRP A 228 13.73 -1.35 15.50
C TRP A 228 13.08 -1.75 14.17
N LEU A 229 12.78 -0.76 13.33
CA LEU A 229 12.16 -0.98 12.03
C LEU A 229 13.04 -1.84 11.12
N LEU A 230 14.34 -1.56 11.03
CA LEU A 230 15.29 -2.38 10.26
C LEU A 230 15.32 -3.83 10.72
N ILE A 231 15.27 -4.09 12.03
CA ILE A 231 15.24 -5.45 12.58
C ILE A 231 13.94 -6.16 12.19
N VAL A 232 12.79 -5.54 12.43
CA VAL A 232 11.47 -6.15 12.17
C VAL A 232 11.28 -6.39 10.67
N THR A 233 11.57 -5.40 9.83
CA THR A 233 11.44 -5.51 8.37
C THR A 233 12.39 -6.55 7.80
N SER A 234 13.66 -6.58 8.24
CA SER A 234 14.62 -7.58 7.77
C SER A 234 14.21 -8.99 8.19
N SER A 235 13.70 -9.16 9.42
CA SER A 235 13.23 -10.46 9.92
C SER A 235 12.02 -10.96 9.15
N ALA A 236 11.03 -10.09 8.91
CA ALA A 236 9.83 -10.44 8.13
C ALA A 236 10.19 -10.78 6.67
N ALA A 237 11.05 -9.99 6.06
CA ALA A 237 11.44 -10.19 4.68
C ALA A 237 12.31 -11.45 4.50
N TRP A 238 13.17 -11.78 5.47
CA TRP A 238 13.87 -13.07 5.51
C TRP A 238 12.90 -14.25 5.59
N GLN A 239 11.88 -14.19 6.45
CA GLN A 239 10.84 -15.21 6.52
C GLN A 239 10.07 -15.33 5.20
N LYS A 240 9.70 -14.21 4.57
CA LYS A 240 9.01 -14.21 3.27
C LYS A 240 9.84 -14.81 2.15
N LEU A 241 11.16 -14.67 2.18
CA LEU A 241 12.04 -15.25 1.15
C LEU A 241 12.33 -16.73 1.39
N PHE A 242 12.66 -17.12 2.63
CA PHE A 242 13.30 -18.40 2.92
C PHE A 242 12.54 -19.32 3.87
N SER A 243 11.37 -18.92 4.38
CA SER A 243 10.59 -19.81 5.25
C SER A 243 10.19 -21.09 4.52
N PRO A 244 10.33 -22.27 5.15
CA PRO A 244 9.87 -23.53 4.58
C PRO A 244 8.34 -23.67 4.58
N GLU A 245 7.64 -22.82 5.33
CA GLU A 245 6.18 -22.80 5.39
C GLU A 245 5.60 -22.18 4.12
N LEU A 246 4.76 -22.94 3.40
CA LEU A 246 4.17 -22.57 2.10
C LEU A 246 3.34 -21.28 2.17
N ARG A 247 2.73 -20.99 3.32
CA ARG A 247 1.92 -19.77 3.53
C ARG A 247 2.77 -18.51 3.71
N ILE A 248 4.06 -18.68 3.98
CA ILE A 248 4.97 -17.59 4.35
C ILE A 248 6.01 -17.39 3.26
N GLY A 249 6.70 -18.45 2.83
CA GLY A 249 7.84 -18.38 1.93
C GLY A 249 7.46 -18.39 0.45
N PHE A 250 7.77 -17.33 -0.28
CA PHE A 250 7.54 -17.23 -1.73
C PHE A 250 8.31 -18.31 -2.50
N LEU A 251 9.59 -18.52 -2.17
CA LEU A 251 10.43 -19.51 -2.85
C LEU A 251 10.00 -20.95 -2.52
N ALA A 252 9.46 -21.20 -1.32
CA ALA A 252 8.95 -22.51 -0.94
C ALA A 252 7.63 -22.82 -1.68
N HIS A 253 6.73 -21.83 -1.77
CA HIS A 253 5.50 -21.93 -2.54
C HIS A 253 5.76 -22.15 -4.04
N ALA A 254 6.69 -21.37 -4.62
CA ALA A 254 7.10 -21.52 -6.01
C ALA A 254 7.65 -22.92 -6.32
N ARG A 255 8.47 -23.50 -5.43
CA ARG A 255 9.01 -24.86 -5.59
C ARG A 255 7.93 -25.92 -5.55
N ASP A 256 7.07 -25.89 -4.54
CA ASP A 256 5.97 -26.86 -4.41
C ASP A 256 5.01 -26.80 -5.60
N LEU A 257 4.68 -25.59 -6.07
CA LEU A 257 3.83 -25.41 -7.23
C LEU A 257 4.49 -25.92 -8.52
N SER A 258 5.79 -25.68 -8.69
CA SER A 258 6.58 -26.21 -9.80
C SER A 258 6.64 -27.74 -9.78
N ASP A 259 6.87 -28.34 -8.61
CA ASP A 259 6.94 -29.80 -8.46
C ASP A 259 5.58 -30.46 -8.75
N LYS A 260 4.49 -29.86 -8.28
CA LYS A 260 3.11 -30.33 -8.57
C LYS A 260 2.74 -30.19 -10.04
N LEU A 261 3.21 -29.14 -10.71
CA LEU A 261 3.02 -28.94 -12.15
C LEU A 261 3.80 -29.98 -12.95
N ALA A 262 5.06 -30.24 -12.59
CA ALA A 262 5.89 -31.26 -13.24
C ALA A 262 5.36 -32.69 -13.01
N ALA A 263 4.78 -32.96 -11.84
CA ALA A 263 4.17 -34.25 -11.51
C ALA A 263 2.79 -34.46 -12.15
N GLY A 264 2.19 -33.45 -12.80
CA GLY A 264 0.83 -33.53 -13.34
C GLY A 264 -0.25 -33.72 -12.27
N ALA A 265 0.05 -33.39 -11.01
CA ALA A 265 -0.84 -33.63 -9.86
C ALA A 265 -1.90 -32.53 -9.69
N LEU A 266 -1.83 -31.46 -10.49
CA LEU A 266 -2.77 -30.34 -10.44
C LEU A 266 -3.97 -30.57 -11.38
N PRO A 267 -5.21 -30.30 -10.93
CA PRO A 267 -6.36 -30.21 -11.80
C PRO A 267 -6.09 -29.24 -12.97
N ALA A 268 -6.62 -29.52 -14.16
CA ALA A 268 -6.36 -28.74 -15.38
C ALA A 268 -6.59 -27.22 -15.20
N GLU A 269 -7.58 -26.84 -14.40
CA GLU A 269 -7.89 -25.45 -14.10
C GLU A 269 -6.86 -24.78 -13.17
N GLN A 270 -6.29 -25.54 -12.23
CA GLN A 270 -5.20 -25.05 -11.36
C GLN A 270 -3.86 -25.04 -12.09
N ALA A 271 -3.61 -25.99 -13.00
CA ALA A 271 -2.41 -26.03 -13.82
C ALA A 271 -2.28 -24.80 -14.74
N ALA A 272 -3.40 -24.33 -15.31
CA ALA A 272 -3.43 -23.09 -16.11
C ALA A 272 -3.10 -21.84 -15.27
N LYS A 273 -3.54 -21.80 -14.01
CA LYS A 273 -3.31 -20.70 -13.06
C LYS A 273 -1.94 -20.79 -12.38
N ALA A 274 -1.32 -21.97 -12.34
CA ALA A 274 -0.06 -22.23 -11.65
C ALA A 274 1.11 -21.43 -12.22
N LEU A 275 1.18 -21.25 -13.55
CA LEU A 275 2.25 -20.46 -14.18
C LEU A 275 2.22 -18.99 -13.76
N GLN A 276 1.02 -18.42 -13.61
CA GLN A 276 0.86 -17.03 -13.18
C GLN A 276 1.20 -16.85 -11.70
N LEU A 277 0.76 -17.78 -10.85
CA LEU A 277 1.12 -17.78 -9.42
C LEU A 277 2.63 -17.95 -9.22
N LEU A 278 3.26 -18.83 -10.00
CA LEU A 278 4.71 -19.03 -9.98
C LEU A 278 5.47 -17.75 -10.37
N PHE A 279 5.02 -17.05 -11.41
CA PHE A 279 5.61 -15.78 -11.81
C PHE A 279 5.47 -14.72 -10.71
N ASN A 280 4.29 -14.63 -10.09
CA ASN A 280 4.04 -13.70 -8.99
C ASN A 280 4.96 -13.99 -7.79
N ASP A 281 5.13 -15.26 -7.39
CA ASP A 281 6.03 -15.61 -6.28
C ASP A 281 7.49 -15.21 -6.56
N TYR A 282 7.98 -15.43 -7.78
CA TYR A 282 9.34 -15.02 -8.15
C TYR A 282 9.49 -13.50 -8.23
N LEU A 283 8.47 -12.80 -8.74
CA LEU A 283 8.42 -11.34 -8.76
C LEU A 283 8.46 -10.79 -7.33
N ASP A 284 7.63 -11.31 -6.43
CA ASP A 284 7.53 -10.90 -5.04
C ASP A 284 8.83 -11.18 -4.28
N ALA A 285 9.45 -12.34 -4.51
CA ALA A 285 10.75 -12.67 -3.96
C ALA A 285 11.84 -11.71 -4.47
N GLY A 286 11.86 -11.43 -5.77
CA GLY A 286 12.82 -10.51 -6.38
C GLY A 286 12.69 -9.08 -5.83
N LEU A 287 11.46 -8.56 -5.77
CA LEU A 287 11.16 -7.24 -5.22
C LEU A 287 11.47 -7.15 -3.74
N THR A 288 11.14 -8.18 -2.96
CA THR A 288 11.48 -8.25 -1.53
C THR A 288 12.98 -8.18 -1.30
N ALA A 289 13.77 -8.97 -2.05
CA ALA A 289 15.23 -8.94 -1.97
C ALA A 289 15.80 -7.56 -2.35
N LEU A 290 15.27 -6.96 -3.42
CA LEU A 290 15.65 -5.61 -3.87
C LEU A 290 15.38 -4.56 -2.78
N PHE A 291 14.19 -4.57 -2.17
CA PHE A 291 13.82 -3.60 -1.14
C PHE A 291 14.70 -3.72 0.10
N ILE A 292 14.97 -4.93 0.59
CA ILE A 292 15.91 -5.14 1.71
C ILE A 292 17.30 -4.58 1.35
N ALA A 293 17.81 -4.90 0.15
CA ALA A 293 19.13 -4.44 -0.28
C ALA A 293 19.22 -2.90 -0.28
N VAL A 294 18.22 -2.23 -0.85
CA VAL A 294 18.13 -0.76 -0.86
C VAL A 294 18.05 -0.20 0.56
N SER A 295 17.22 -0.77 1.44
CA SER A 295 17.12 -0.35 2.84
C SER A 295 18.47 -0.41 3.56
N TRP A 296 19.20 -1.51 3.42
CA TRP A 296 20.50 -1.68 4.06
C TRP A 296 21.56 -0.78 3.46
N ILE A 297 21.61 -0.61 2.13
CA ILE A 297 22.51 0.34 1.47
C ILE A 297 22.30 1.75 2.05
N LEU A 298 21.04 2.19 2.16
CA LEU A 298 20.74 3.51 2.71
C LEU A 298 21.07 3.61 4.21
N ALA A 299 20.82 2.56 4.99
CA ALA A 299 21.18 2.52 6.41
C ALA A 299 22.70 2.63 6.58
N PHE A 300 23.49 1.91 5.77
CA PHE A 300 24.95 2.00 5.80
C PHE A 300 25.46 3.38 5.37
N GLU A 301 24.90 3.98 4.32
CA GLU A 301 25.26 5.34 3.92
C GLU A 301 24.89 6.37 5.01
N THR A 302 23.73 6.21 5.65
CA THR A 302 23.32 7.05 6.79
C THR A 302 24.31 6.95 7.94
N LEU A 303 24.70 5.72 8.32
CA LEU A 303 25.70 5.49 9.36
C LEU A 303 27.07 6.08 8.97
N ARG A 304 27.50 5.91 7.73
CA ARG A 304 28.75 6.46 7.20
C ARG A 304 28.76 7.99 7.28
N VAL A 305 27.68 8.66 6.85
CA VAL A 305 27.56 10.12 6.90
C VAL A 305 27.53 10.62 8.34
N CYS A 306 26.73 9.99 9.21
CA CYS A 306 26.69 10.33 10.63
C CYS A 306 28.06 10.17 11.31
N ALA A 307 28.77 9.08 11.03
CA ALA A 307 30.11 8.84 11.56
C ALA A 307 31.13 9.87 11.04
N ALA A 308 31.05 10.26 9.77
CA ALA A 308 31.91 11.30 9.20
C ALA A 308 31.69 12.66 9.87
N ILE A 309 30.43 13.03 10.17
CA ILE A 309 30.08 14.28 10.87
C ILE A 309 30.63 14.27 12.30
N VAL A 310 30.42 13.18 13.04
CA VAL A 310 30.93 13.03 14.42
C VAL A 310 32.45 13.07 14.46
N ALA A 311 33.11 12.44 13.49
CA ALA A 311 34.57 12.43 13.36
C ALA A 311 35.16 13.72 12.73
N LYS A 312 34.34 14.75 12.47
CA LYS A 312 34.74 16.02 11.80
C LYS A 312 35.45 15.82 10.47
N ARG A 313 35.10 14.75 9.73
CA ARG A 313 35.62 14.47 8.39
C ARG A 313 34.83 15.22 7.32
N PRO A 314 35.40 15.40 6.10
CA PRO A 314 34.67 15.93 4.97
C PRO A 314 33.41 15.11 4.72
N HIS A 315 32.26 15.78 4.64
CA HIS A 315 30.96 15.16 4.41
C HIS A 315 30.17 15.97 3.37
N PRO A 316 29.18 15.37 2.69
CA PRO A 316 28.42 16.07 1.66
C PRO A 316 27.77 17.34 2.21
N PRO A 317 27.85 18.47 1.47
CA PRO A 317 27.31 19.75 1.93
C PRO A 317 25.82 19.63 2.22
N SER A 318 25.32 20.44 3.16
CA SER A 318 23.87 20.53 3.36
C SER A 318 23.26 21.33 2.21
N SER A 319 22.24 20.77 1.58
CA SER A 319 21.36 21.50 0.66
C SER A 319 20.19 22.17 1.39
N GLU A 320 20.15 22.08 2.72
CA GLU A 320 19.18 22.82 3.52
C GLU A 320 19.43 24.33 3.41
N SER A 321 18.35 25.09 3.23
CA SER A 321 18.40 26.54 3.35
C SER A 321 18.89 26.94 4.74
N ALA A 322 19.78 27.93 4.82
CA ALA A 322 20.23 28.47 6.09
C ALA A 322 19.03 28.84 6.96
N HIS A 323 19.14 28.60 8.27
CA HIS A 323 18.09 28.97 9.21
C HIS A 323 17.82 30.48 9.13
N ILE A 324 16.62 30.85 8.69
CA ILE A 324 16.14 32.23 8.72
C ILE A 324 15.26 32.37 9.98
N PRO A 325 15.60 33.26 10.93
CA PRO A 325 14.75 33.55 12.07
C PRO A 325 13.37 34.03 11.60
N SER A 326 12.30 33.64 12.28
CA SER A 326 10.95 34.08 11.92
C SER A 326 10.84 35.60 12.07
N ARG A 327 10.49 36.29 10.98
CA ARG A 327 10.20 37.75 10.97
C ARG A 327 8.82 38.09 11.53
N LEU A 328 8.29 37.28 12.46
CA LEU A 328 6.98 37.52 13.07
C LEU A 328 7.00 38.66 14.12
N VAL A 329 8.17 39.26 14.36
CA VAL A 329 8.40 40.40 15.27
C VAL A 329 9.20 41.51 14.57
N GLU A 330 9.21 41.55 13.23
CA GLU A 330 9.57 42.78 12.53
C GLU A 330 8.26 43.48 12.23
N ASP A 331 7.99 44.52 13.02
CA ASP A 331 6.85 45.42 12.85
C ASP A 331 6.67 45.73 11.36
N TRP A 332 5.50 45.40 10.85
CA TRP A 332 4.97 45.93 9.60
C TRP A 332 4.85 47.45 9.75
N VAL A 333 5.97 48.17 9.65
CA VAL A 333 5.96 49.58 9.32
C VAL A 333 5.64 49.64 7.84
N ARG A 334 4.34 49.71 7.54
CA ARG A 334 3.86 50.30 6.30
C ARG A 334 4.27 51.77 6.33
N ASP A 335 5.31 52.10 5.59
CA ASP A 335 5.36 53.39 4.88
C ASP A 335 4.67 53.21 3.52
#